data_AF-A0A3P7QWS1-F1
#
_entry.id   AF-A0A3P7QWS1-F1
#
_cell.length_a   1.000
_cell.length_b   1.000
_cell.length_c   1.000
_cell.angle_alpha   90.00
_cell.angle_beta   90.00
_cell.angle_gamma   90.00
#
_symmetry.space_group_name_H-M   'P 1'
#
loop_
_entity.id
_entity.type
_entity.pdbx_description
1 polymer ?
#
loop_
_entity_poly.entity_id
_entity_poly.type
_entity_poly.pdbx_seq_one_letter_code
_entity_poly.pdbx_strand_id
1 'polypeptide(L)'
;MYRMKYDCDAESYAQQIVSTCKKTPTPAYALGGHKQNLHVLNTVQTTPEGAIQNAMVTWWSELAKYGFRSNMLFFPSEHDRGARSVLNWSKVDFL
;
A
#
# COMPACT_ATOMS: atom_id res chain seq x y z
N MET A 1 -6.77 15.59 -8.38
CA MET A 1 -6.98 14.35 -7.59
C MET A 1 -8.21 13.65 -8.13
N TYR A 2 -8.07 12.45 -8.69
CA TYR A 2 -9.22 11.68 -9.15
C TYR A 2 -9.80 10.84 -8.01
N ARG A 3 -11.11 10.60 -8.04
CA ARG A 3 -11.77 9.75 -7.05
C ARG A 3 -11.53 8.29 -7.41
N MET A 4 -10.97 7.52 -6.48
CA MET A 4 -10.81 6.07 -6.65
C MET A 4 -12.19 5.39 -6.73
N LYS A 5 -12.32 4.44 -7.67
CA LYS A 5 -13.47 3.56 -7.79
C LYS A 5 -13.04 2.15 -7.43
N TYR A 6 -13.91 1.41 -6.77
CA TYR A 6 -13.69 0.00 -6.50
C TYR A 6 -13.70 -0.80 -7.82
N ASP A 7 -12.75 -1.72 -7.95
CA ASP A 7 -12.57 -2.57 -9.13
C ASP A 7 -12.47 -4.04 -8.68
N CYS A 8 -13.38 -4.88 -9.19
CA CYS A 8 -13.45 -6.28 -8.84
C CYS A 8 -12.26 -7.09 -9.37
N ASP A 9 -11.64 -6.67 -10.48
CA ASP A 9 -10.47 -7.35 -11.03
C ASP A 9 -9.26 -7.13 -10.10
N ALA A 10 -9.07 -5.88 -9.66
CA ALA A 10 -8.05 -5.53 -8.67
C ALA A 10 -8.25 -6.27 -7.34
N GLU A 11 -9.50 -6.43 -6.89
CA GLU A 11 -9.83 -7.23 -5.71
C GLU A 11 -9.43 -8.70 -5.89
N SER A 12 -9.77 -9.32 -7.03
CA SER A 12 -9.43 -10.72 -7.31
C SER A 12 -7.92 -10.96 -7.24
N TYR A 13 -7.11 -10.08 -7.82
CA TYR A 13 -5.64 -10.17 -7.70
C TYR A 13 -5.18 -10.03 -6.24
N ALA A 14 -5.75 -9.08 -5.49
CA ALA A 14 -5.42 -8.91 -4.08
C ALA A 14 -5.75 -10.17 -3.26
N GLN A 15 -6.93 -10.76 -3.46
CA GLN A 15 -7.37 -12.00 -2.80
C GLN A 15 -6.45 -13.18 -3.12
N GLN A 16 -6.10 -13.37 -4.40
CA GLN A 16 -5.17 -14.42 -4.82
C GLN A 16 -3.82 -14.29 -4.13
N ILE A 17 -3.28 -13.07 -4.03
CA ILE A 17 -2.00 -12.82 -3.37
C ILE A 17 -2.07 -13.11 -1.87
N VAL A 18 -3.05 -12.56 -1.16
CA VAL A 18 -3.15 -12.74 0.30
C VAL A 18 -3.46 -14.18 0.68
N SER A 19 -4.14 -14.95 -0.19
CA SER A 19 -4.41 -16.38 0.03
C SER A 19 -3.14 -17.23 0.16
N THR A 20 -2.01 -16.77 -0.39
CA THR A 20 -0.72 -17.46 -0.26
C THR A 20 -0.03 -17.21 1.09
N CYS A 21 -0.57 -16.32 1.93
CA CYS A 21 -0.03 -15.93 3.23
C CYS A 21 1.44 -15.42 3.19
N LYS A 22 1.92 -14.99 2.02
CA LYS A 22 3.26 -14.41 1.88
C LYS A 22 3.29 -13.00 2.48
N LYS A 23 4.29 -12.74 3.32
CA LYS A 23 4.52 -11.42 3.95
C LYS A 23 5.36 -10.46 3.09
N THR A 24 5.82 -10.92 1.93
CA THR A 24 6.65 -10.15 1.00
C THR A 24 5.82 -9.58 -0.13
N PRO A 25 6.16 -8.40 -0.67
CA PRO A 25 5.51 -7.86 -1.86
C PRO A 25 5.55 -8.84 -3.03
N THR A 26 4.46 -8.89 -3.80
CA THR A 26 4.36 -9.70 -5.01
C THR A 26 5.09 -9.02 -6.16
N PRO A 27 5.80 -9.75 -7.03
CA PRO A 27 6.45 -9.15 -8.18
C PRO A 27 5.44 -8.52 -9.15
N ALA A 28 5.82 -7.41 -9.78
CA ALA A 28 4.91 -6.57 -10.57
C ALA A 28 4.19 -7.30 -11.72
N TYR A 29 4.83 -8.30 -12.34
CA TYR A 29 4.24 -9.07 -13.42
C TYR A 29 3.00 -9.89 -12.99
N ALA A 30 2.87 -10.20 -11.69
CA ALA A 30 1.75 -10.97 -11.15
C ALA A 30 0.61 -10.09 -10.60
N LEU A 31 0.70 -8.76 -10.77
CA LEU A 31 -0.30 -7.80 -10.28
C LEU A 31 -1.28 -7.33 -11.36
N GLY A 32 -1.24 -7.88 -12.58
CA GLY A 32 -2.18 -7.49 -13.65
C GLY A 32 -2.09 -6.01 -14.05
N GLY A 33 -0.93 -5.36 -13.85
CA GLY A 33 -0.76 -3.92 -14.09
C GLY A 33 -1.12 -3.02 -12.90
N HIS A 34 -1.61 -3.58 -11.81
CA HIS A 34 -1.89 -2.83 -10.58
C HIS A 34 -0.64 -2.65 -9.71
N LYS A 35 -0.65 -1.61 -8.87
CA LYS A 35 0.34 -1.41 -7.81
C LYS A 35 -0.17 -2.00 -6.50
N GLN A 36 0.73 -2.45 -5.63
CA GLN A 36 0.39 -3.12 -4.38
C GLN A 36 0.89 -2.34 -3.15
N ASN A 37 0.04 -2.27 -2.13
CA ASN A 37 0.41 -2.06 -0.72
C ASN A 37 0.09 -3.33 0.07
N LEU A 38 1.02 -3.74 0.94
CA LEU A 38 0.86 -4.92 1.79
C LEU A 38 0.92 -4.49 3.25
N HIS A 39 0.01 -5.00 4.07
CA HIS A 39 -0.01 -4.76 5.50
C HIS A 39 -0.23 -6.08 6.23
N VAL A 40 0.64 -6.36 7.20
CA VAL A 40 0.56 -7.57 8.05
C VAL A 40 0.38 -7.13 9.48
N LEU A 41 -0.81 -7.38 10.01
CA LEU A 41 -1.11 -7.18 11.41
C LEU A 41 -0.84 -8.48 12.17
N ASN A 42 0.12 -8.48 13.08
CA ASN A 42 0.53 -9.67 13.84
C ASN A 42 -0.41 -9.96 15.03
N THR A 43 -1.72 -9.89 14.81
CA THR A 43 -2.74 -10.32 15.77
C THR A 43 -3.96 -10.86 15.04
N VAL A 44 -4.54 -11.93 15.59
CA VAL A 44 -5.81 -12.50 15.13
C VAL A 44 -7.01 -11.97 15.91
N GLN A 45 -6.77 -11.22 16.99
CA GLN A 45 -7.80 -10.62 17.84
C GLN A 45 -8.25 -9.28 17.25
N THR A 46 -8.69 -9.27 15.99
CA THR A 46 -9.26 -8.09 15.35
C THR A 46 -10.33 -8.49 14.34
N THR A 47 -11.30 -7.61 14.14
CA THR A 47 -12.26 -7.72 13.04
C THR A 47 -11.60 -7.34 11.71
N PRO A 48 -12.07 -7.87 10.55
CA PRO A 48 -11.60 -7.44 9.24
C PRO A 48 -11.64 -5.92 9.04
N GLU A 49 -12.69 -5.25 9.52
CA GLU A 49 -12.87 -3.80 9.43
C GLU A 49 -11.78 -3.06 10.20
N GLY A 50 -11.50 -3.50 11.43
CA GLY A 50 -10.41 -2.97 12.25
C GLY A 50 -9.03 -3.18 11.63
N ALA A 51 -8.79 -4.34 10.99
CA ALA A 51 -7.56 -4.60 10.27
C ALA A 51 -7.38 -3.66 9.06
N ILE A 52 -8.46 -3.43 8.29
CA ILE A 52 -8.46 -2.50 7.14
C ILE A 52 -8.21 -1.06 7.60
N GLN A 53 -8.88 -0.63 8.68
CA GLN A 53 -8.64 0.70 9.27
C GLN A 53 -7.17 0.86 9.70
N ASN A 54 -6.60 -0.15 10.36
CA ASN A 54 -5.21 -0.12 10.77
C ASN A 54 -4.26 -0.02 9.57
N ALA A 55 -4.51 -0.79 8.50
CA ALA A 55 -3.73 -0.74 7.27
C ALA A 55 -3.77 0.65 6.63
N MET A 56 -4.97 1.22 6.44
CA MET A 56 -5.15 2.55 5.84
C MET A 56 -4.44 3.64 6.65
N VAL A 57 -4.62 3.66 7.97
CA VAL A 57 -3.95 4.63 8.86
C VAL A 57 -2.44 4.44 8.82
N THR A 58 -1.95 3.21 8.79
CA THR A 58 -0.52 2.92 8.72
C THR A 58 0.09 3.51 7.45
N TRP A 59 -0.49 3.20 6.28
CA TRP A 59 0.00 3.71 5.00
C TRP A 59 -0.08 5.24 4.93
N TRP A 60 -1.20 5.84 5.35
CA TRP A 60 -1.35 7.29 5.31
C TRP A 60 -0.41 8.03 6.27
N SER A 61 -0.08 7.42 7.41
CA SER A 61 0.80 8.01 8.42
C SER A 61 2.25 8.18 7.95
N GLU A 62 2.67 7.51 6.88
CA GLU A 62 4.03 7.63 6.35
C GLU A 62 4.37 9.08 5.96
N LEU A 63 3.42 9.79 5.34
CA LEU A 63 3.60 11.20 4.98
C LEU A 63 3.88 12.06 6.22
N ALA A 64 3.04 11.92 7.25
CA ALA A 64 3.17 12.71 8.46
C ALA A 64 4.45 12.38 9.25
N LYS A 65 4.89 11.12 9.22
CA LYS A 65 6.07 10.65 9.96
C LYS A 65 7.39 10.99 9.27
N TYR A 66 7.45 10.85 7.96
CA TYR A 66 8.72 10.91 7.22
C TYR A 66 8.82 12.11 6.29
N GLY A 67 7.70 12.80 6.03
CA GLY A 67 7.63 13.91 5.12
C GLY A 67 7.86 13.52 3.66
N PHE A 68 7.34 14.38 2.78
CA PHE A 68 7.59 14.33 1.36
C PHE A 68 8.01 15.71 0.86
N ARG A 69 8.67 15.74 -0.31
CA ARG A 69 9.09 17.02 -0.91
C ARG A 69 7.86 17.83 -1.29
N SER A 70 7.95 19.15 -1.15
CA SER A 70 6.86 20.08 -1.46
C SER A 70 6.46 20.10 -2.94
N ASN A 71 7.35 19.69 -3.84
CA ASN A 71 7.08 19.59 -5.28
C ASN A 71 6.33 18.32 -5.69
N MET A 72 6.05 17.41 -4.75
CA MET A 72 5.22 16.21 -4.98
C MET A 72 5.72 15.31 -6.14
N LEU A 73 7.01 15.36 -6.46
CA LEU A 73 7.61 14.51 -7.50
C LEU A 73 8.22 13.25 -6.89
N PHE A 74 7.85 12.10 -7.45
CA PHE A 74 8.38 10.81 -7.06
C PHE A 74 9.63 10.47 -7.87
N PHE A 75 10.80 10.59 -7.25
CA PHE A 75 12.10 10.24 -7.85
C PHE A 75 12.53 8.82 -7.48
N PRO A 76 13.43 8.17 -8.26
CA PRO A 76 14.00 6.87 -7.90
C PRO A 76 14.62 6.86 -6.50
N SER A 77 15.22 7.97 -6.06
CA SER A 77 15.78 8.12 -4.71
C SER A 77 14.77 7.92 -3.58
N GLU A 78 13.47 8.13 -3.85
CA GLU A 78 12.41 7.92 -2.86
C GLU A 78 12.16 6.42 -2.62
N HIS A 79 12.50 5.57 -3.58
CA HIS A 79 12.46 4.11 -3.46
C HIS A 79 13.55 3.59 -2.50
N ASP A 80 14.67 4.30 -2.42
CA ASP A 80 15.86 3.91 -1.64
C ASP A 80 15.84 4.43 -0.19
N ARG A 81 14.73 5.05 0.26
CA ARG A 81 14.59 5.64 1.61
C ARG A 81 14.56 4.62 2.75
N GLY A 82 14.56 3.31 2.45
CA GLY A 82 14.59 2.24 3.45
C GLY A 82 13.45 2.35 4.48
N ALA A 83 13.80 2.38 5.76
CA ALA A 83 12.82 2.42 6.86
C ALA A 83 12.00 3.72 6.96
N ARG A 84 12.43 4.82 6.29
CA ARG A 84 11.72 6.11 6.25
C ARG A 84 10.99 6.31 4.92
N SER A 85 10.46 5.21 4.39
CA SER A 85 9.78 5.16 3.11
C SER A 85 8.36 5.71 3.19
N VAL A 86 7.94 6.33 2.09
CA VAL A 86 6.59 6.86 1.85
C VAL A 86 5.91 6.14 0.68
N LEU A 87 6.38 4.93 0.38
CA LEU A 87 5.97 4.13 -0.79
C LEU A 87 4.52 3.66 -0.71
N ASN A 88 3.96 3.47 0.48
CA ASN A 88 2.56 3.05 0.59
C ASN A 88 1.67 4.28 0.48
N TRP A 89 2.00 5.37 1.20
CA TRP A 89 1.29 6.64 1.07
C TRP A 89 1.24 7.13 -0.38
N SER A 90 2.37 7.08 -1.09
CA SER A 90 2.44 7.60 -2.45
C SER A 90 1.51 6.88 -3.42
N LYS A 91 1.13 5.62 -3.18
CA LYS A 91 0.17 4.90 -4.04
C LYS A 91 -1.30 5.12 -3.63
N VAL A 92 -1.53 5.67 -2.43
CA VAL A 92 -2.87 6.09 -1.99
C VAL A 92 -3.16 7.51 -2.49
N ASP A 93 -2.13 8.35 -2.58
CA ASP A 93 -2.25 9.77 -3.00
C ASP A 93 -1.93 10.01 -4.48
N PHE A 94 -1.06 9.21 -5.12
CA PHE A 94 -0.75 9.35 -6.55
C PHE A 94 -1.43 8.28 -7.39
N LEU A 95 -2.30 8.75 -8.29
CA LEU A 95 -2.64 8.07 -9.55
C LEU A 95 -1.60 8.43 -10.60
#